data_AF-A0A930P8H8-F1
#
_entry.id   AF-A0A930P8H8-F1
#
_cell.length_a   1.000
_cell.length_b   1.000
_cell.length_c   1.000
_cell.angle_alpha   90.00
_cell.angle_beta   90.00
_cell.angle_gamma   90.00
#
_symmetry.space_group_name_H-M   'P 1'
#
loop_
_entity.id
_entity.type
_entity.pdbx_description
1 polymer ?
#
loop_
_entity_poly.entity_id
_entity_poly.type
_entity_poly.pdbx_seq_one_letter_code
_entity_poly.pdbx_strand_id
1 'polypeptide(L)'
;LRIVQYLPKNHKDIDFWIGTWRLKTSIRRKMTLTLSMGTVANTLKGKLQIGNVEYEILMTYDPATGKLELPGQPVTDPTYTYPAGIVLVPGSKEEGKLFGEGKGSLLFTWDEDMERATADDSGQITGHKVDSFFGVAYGEDLSPIMKPDGSYTYAFTLPGIEYMTKIN
;
A
#
# COMPACT_ATOMS: atom_id res chain seq x y z
N LEU A 1 1.06 -14.83 38.04
CA LEU A 1 -0.02 -14.17 37.28
C LEU A 1 0.28 -14.33 35.79
N ARG A 2 -0.53 -15.11 35.07
CA ARG A 2 -0.46 -15.17 33.59
C ARG A 2 -1.33 -14.03 33.08
N ILE A 3 -0.72 -12.95 32.62
CA ILE A 3 -1.44 -11.88 31.91
C ILE A 3 -1.79 -12.48 30.56
N VAL A 4 -3.03 -12.95 30.40
CA VAL A 4 -3.56 -13.33 29.10
C VAL A 4 -3.96 -12.02 28.43
N GLN A 5 -3.14 -11.54 27.49
CA GLN A 5 -3.47 -10.40 26.66
C GLN A 5 -4.69 -10.81 25.81
N TYR A 6 -5.83 -10.14 26.01
CA TYR A 6 -6.98 -10.33 25.14
C TYR A 6 -6.62 -9.85 23.74
N LEU A 7 -6.54 -10.77 22.78
CA LEU A 7 -6.39 -10.45 21.37
C LEU A 7 -7.79 -10.43 20.73
N PRO A 8 -8.18 -9.36 20.03
CA PRO A 8 -9.45 -9.30 19.35
C PRO A 8 -9.48 -10.31 18.17
N LYS A 9 -10.68 -10.77 17.78
CA LYS A 9 -10.88 -11.82 16.75
C LYS A 9 -10.20 -11.49 15.40
N ASN A 10 -10.05 -10.21 15.09
CA ASN A 10 -9.42 -9.70 13.87
C ASN A 10 -7.88 -9.61 13.96
N HIS A 11 -7.28 -9.91 15.11
CA HIS A 11 -5.83 -9.94 15.26
C HIS A 11 -5.25 -11.13 14.51
N LYS A 12 -4.23 -10.87 13.68
CA LYS A 12 -3.51 -11.87 12.90
C LYS A 12 -2.02 -11.66 13.06
N ASP A 13 -1.29 -12.74 13.34
CA ASP A 13 0.16 -12.72 13.40
C ASP A 13 0.79 -12.40 12.04
N ILE A 14 2.04 -11.94 12.03
CA ILE A 14 2.74 -11.54 10.80
C ILE A 14 2.76 -12.64 9.73
N ASP A 15 2.88 -13.91 10.14
CA ASP A 15 2.91 -15.07 9.23
C ASP A 15 1.59 -15.26 8.47
N PHE A 16 0.46 -14.83 9.05
CA PHE A 16 -0.83 -14.88 8.35
C PHE A 16 -0.82 -14.02 7.08
N TRP A 17 -0.11 -12.90 7.12
CA TRP A 17 -0.04 -11.95 6.01
C TRP A 17 0.85 -12.45 4.85
N ILE A 18 1.72 -13.43 5.08
CA ILE A 18 2.57 -14.02 4.03
C ILE A 18 1.71 -14.74 2.98
N GLY A 19 2.03 -14.52 1.71
CA GLY A 19 1.34 -15.11 0.56
C GLY A 19 0.90 -14.09 -0.47
N THR A 20 0.15 -14.52 -1.47
CA THR A 20 -0.34 -13.66 -2.54
C THR A 20 -1.75 -13.16 -2.23
N TRP A 21 -1.96 -11.87 -2.41
CA TRP A 21 -3.22 -11.18 -2.16
C TRP A 21 -3.71 -10.51 -3.43
N ARG A 22 -5.01 -10.55 -3.69
CA ARG A 22 -5.67 -9.78 -4.73
C ARG A 22 -6.17 -8.47 -4.16
N LEU A 23 -5.73 -7.35 -4.71
CA LEU A 23 -6.21 -6.03 -4.33
C LEU A 23 -7.53 -5.71 -5.04
N LYS A 24 -8.53 -5.28 -4.27
CA LYS A 24 -9.72 -4.63 -4.81
C LYS A 24 -9.49 -3.13 -4.81
N THR A 25 -9.41 -2.57 -6.01
CA THR A 25 -9.40 -1.12 -6.23
C THR A 25 -10.64 -0.70 -7.02
N SER A 26 -10.81 0.60 -7.20
CA SER A 26 -11.92 1.15 -7.95
C SER A 26 -11.78 1.00 -9.48
N ILE A 27 -10.58 0.67 -9.97
CA ILE A 27 -10.38 0.33 -11.39
C ILE A 27 -10.52 -1.17 -11.60
N ARG A 28 -11.12 -1.57 -12.72
CA ARG A 28 -11.28 -2.98 -13.10
C ARG A 28 -9.99 -3.53 -13.72
N ARG A 29 -8.93 -3.57 -12.93
CA ARG A 29 -7.64 -4.18 -13.29
C ARG A 29 -7.24 -5.18 -12.20
N LYS A 30 -6.78 -6.36 -12.60
CA LYS A 30 -6.20 -7.32 -11.66
C LYS A 30 -4.86 -6.78 -11.15
N MET A 31 -4.74 -6.66 -9.84
CA MET A 31 -3.52 -6.29 -9.15
C MET A 31 -3.31 -7.30 -8.03
N THR A 32 -2.08 -7.78 -7.89
CA THR A 32 -1.75 -8.71 -6.81
C THR A 32 -0.57 -8.21 -6.00
N LEU A 33 -0.59 -8.46 -4.71
CA LEU A 33 0.47 -8.15 -3.77
C LEU A 33 0.95 -9.46 -3.15
N THR A 34 2.17 -9.86 -3.46
CA THR A 34 2.79 -11.03 -2.83
C THR A 34 3.66 -10.57 -1.67
N LEU A 35 3.36 -11.05 -0.48
CA LEU A 35 4.03 -10.70 0.77
C LEU A 35 4.95 -11.82 1.24
N SER A 36 6.16 -11.46 1.63
CA SER A 36 7.14 -12.33 2.30
C SER A 36 7.79 -11.58 3.46
N MET A 37 8.45 -12.30 4.37
CA MET A 37 9.17 -11.65 5.48
C MET A 37 10.19 -10.63 4.98
N GLY A 38 10.16 -9.44 5.58
CA GLY A 38 11.18 -8.41 5.41
C GLY A 38 12.46 -8.75 6.17
N THR A 39 13.52 -7.97 5.93
CA THR A 39 14.81 -8.11 6.63
C THR A 39 14.83 -7.42 7.99
N VAL A 40 13.88 -6.51 8.23
CA VAL A 40 13.70 -5.79 9.50
C VAL A 40 12.53 -6.41 10.25
N ALA A 41 12.63 -6.47 11.58
CA ALA A 41 11.54 -6.96 12.42
C ALA A 41 10.24 -6.21 12.14
N ASN A 42 9.11 -6.93 12.17
CA ASN A 42 7.77 -6.39 11.92
C ASN A 42 7.60 -5.71 10.55
N THR A 43 8.34 -6.18 9.53
CA THR A 43 8.16 -5.72 8.15
C THR A 43 7.93 -6.90 7.21
N LEU A 44 7.15 -6.65 6.16
CA LEU A 44 6.99 -7.57 5.03
C LEU A 44 7.48 -6.88 3.77
N LYS A 45 8.23 -7.62 2.95
CA LYS A 45 8.51 -7.24 1.57
C LYS A 45 7.29 -7.57 0.73
N GLY A 46 6.81 -6.60 -0.03
CA GLY A 46 5.73 -6.73 -0.98
C GLY A 46 6.22 -6.69 -2.43
N LYS A 47 5.66 -7.57 -3.26
CA LYS A 47 5.78 -7.56 -4.71
C LYS A 47 4.42 -7.24 -5.31
N LEU A 48 4.25 -5.99 -5.73
CA LEU A 48 3.02 -5.46 -6.30
C LEU A 48 3.04 -5.64 -7.83
N GLN A 49 2.26 -6.59 -8.32
CA GLN A 49 2.10 -6.86 -9.74
C GLN A 49 0.98 -6.00 -10.33
N ILE A 50 1.32 -5.18 -11.34
CA ILE A 50 0.37 -4.38 -12.11
C ILE A 50 0.63 -4.61 -13.60
N GLY A 51 -0.28 -5.33 -14.26
CA GLY A 51 -0.04 -5.76 -15.64
C GLY A 51 1.16 -6.70 -15.70
N ASN A 52 2.19 -6.34 -16.45
CA ASN A 52 3.42 -7.13 -16.63
C ASN A 52 4.60 -6.61 -15.80
N VAL A 53 4.37 -5.63 -14.91
CA VAL A 53 5.43 -5.00 -14.12
C VAL A 53 5.24 -5.36 -12.64
N GLU A 54 6.33 -5.75 -11.98
CA GLU A 54 6.39 -6.05 -10.54
C GLU A 54 7.16 -4.93 -9.83
N TYR A 55 6.50 -4.25 -8.90
CA TYR A 55 7.10 -3.21 -8.07
C TYR A 55 7.39 -3.75 -6.67
N GLU A 56 8.60 -3.55 -6.17
CA GLU A 56 8.93 -3.88 -4.79
C GLU A 56 8.48 -2.75 -3.86
N ILE A 57 7.72 -3.11 -2.82
CA ILE A 57 7.22 -2.19 -1.79
C ILE A 57 7.48 -2.78 -0.40
N LEU A 58 7.45 -1.94 0.63
CA LEU A 58 7.54 -2.33 2.03
C LEU A 58 6.19 -2.18 2.71
N MET A 59 5.84 -3.15 3.55
CA MET A 59 4.69 -3.10 4.44
C MET A 59 5.17 -3.17 5.89
N THR A 60 4.50 -2.45 6.78
CA THR A 60 4.78 -2.48 8.23
C THR A 60 3.70 -3.29 8.93
N TYR A 61 4.10 -4.17 9.84
CA TYR A 61 3.18 -4.94 10.67
C TYR A 61 3.15 -4.37 12.09
N ASP A 62 1.96 -4.16 12.65
CA ASP A 62 1.80 -3.77 14.04
C ASP A 62 1.46 -5.02 14.89
N PRO A 63 2.39 -5.55 15.71
CA PRO A 63 2.13 -6.72 16.55
C PRO A 63 1.06 -6.47 17.63
N ALA A 64 0.83 -5.23 18.04
CA ALA A 64 -0.14 -4.91 19.07
C ALA A 64 -1.59 -5.02 18.54
N THR A 65 -1.79 -4.67 17.27
CA THR A 65 -3.12 -4.66 16.64
C THR A 65 -3.33 -5.78 15.63
N GLY A 66 -2.26 -6.44 15.18
CA GLY A 66 -2.29 -7.47 14.14
C GLY A 66 -2.54 -6.91 12.73
N LYS A 67 -2.44 -5.59 12.55
CA LYS A 67 -2.73 -4.88 11.30
C LYS A 67 -1.50 -4.76 10.42
N LEU A 68 -1.73 -4.65 9.13
CA LEU A 68 -0.69 -4.38 8.13
C LEU A 68 -0.86 -2.96 7.57
N GLU A 69 0.21 -2.19 7.48
CA GLU A 69 0.21 -0.81 7.01
C GLU A 69 0.95 -0.70 5.67
N LEU A 70 0.33 -0.02 4.71
CA LEU A 70 0.96 0.47 3.49
C LEU A 70 1.27 1.96 3.65
N PRO A 71 2.52 2.36 3.89
CA PRO A 71 2.92 3.76 3.94
C PRO A 71 3.23 4.31 2.54
N GLY A 72 3.18 5.64 2.41
CA GLY A 72 3.87 6.31 1.31
C GLY A 72 5.39 6.10 1.39
N GLN A 73 6.04 5.82 0.26
CA GLN A 73 7.43 5.36 0.26
C GLN A 73 8.10 5.49 -1.11
N PRO A 74 9.44 5.57 -1.20
CA PRO A 74 10.14 5.41 -2.46
C PRO A 74 9.98 3.98 -3.00
N VAL A 75 9.95 3.85 -4.32
CA VAL A 75 9.81 2.58 -5.05
C VAL A 75 10.85 2.55 -6.17
N THR A 76 11.62 1.46 -6.25
CA THR A 76 12.54 1.25 -7.37
C THR A 76 11.74 1.05 -8.65
N ASP A 77 12.13 1.75 -9.72
CA ASP A 77 11.55 1.52 -11.05
C ASP A 77 12.17 0.27 -11.70
N PRO A 78 11.44 -0.84 -11.83
CA PRO A 78 11.94 -2.06 -12.45
C PRO A 78 12.09 -1.94 -13.97
N THR A 79 11.51 -0.89 -14.58
CA THR A 79 11.52 -0.68 -16.03
C THR A 79 12.67 0.18 -16.50
N TYR A 80 13.38 0.84 -15.57
CA TYR A 80 14.43 1.82 -15.86
C TYR A 80 13.98 2.97 -16.78
N THR A 81 12.69 3.30 -16.74
CA THR A 81 12.09 4.39 -17.53
C THR A 81 12.28 5.73 -16.83
N TYR A 82 12.28 5.75 -15.49
CA TYR A 82 12.31 6.96 -14.68
C TYR A 82 13.65 7.09 -13.95
N PRO A 83 14.54 8.04 -14.34
CA PRO A 83 15.92 8.10 -13.88
C PRO A 83 16.11 8.19 -12.36
N ALA A 84 15.20 8.90 -11.66
CA ALA A 84 15.24 9.02 -10.20
C ALA A 84 14.24 8.07 -9.51
N GLY A 85 13.68 7.11 -10.24
CA GLY A 85 12.75 6.12 -9.71
C GLY A 85 11.32 6.66 -9.55
N ILE A 86 10.61 6.07 -8.59
CA ILE A 86 9.19 6.29 -8.35
C ILE A 86 9.00 6.61 -6.86
N VAL A 87 8.05 7.49 -6.55
CA VAL A 87 7.56 7.64 -5.17
C VAL A 87 6.09 7.21 -5.12
N LEU A 88 5.77 6.29 -4.21
CA LEU A 88 4.42 5.89 -3.89
C LEU A 88 3.80 6.95 -2.97
N VAL A 89 2.96 7.80 -3.55
CA VAL A 89 2.34 8.95 -2.87
C VAL A 89 0.91 8.60 -2.44
N PRO A 90 0.56 8.78 -1.15
CA PRO A 90 -0.82 8.59 -0.68
C PRO A 90 -1.75 9.67 -1.21
N GLY A 91 -3.00 9.31 -1.41
CA GLY A 91 -4.02 10.20 -1.94
C GLY A 91 -5.44 9.78 -1.57
N SER A 92 -6.36 10.64 -1.97
CA SER A 92 -7.80 10.44 -1.85
C SER A 92 -8.42 10.49 -3.23
N LYS A 93 -9.07 9.41 -3.63
CA LYS A 93 -9.89 9.36 -4.83
C LYS A 93 -11.11 10.27 -4.67
N GLU A 94 -11.74 10.23 -3.49
CA GLU A 94 -12.94 11.00 -3.19
C GLU A 94 -12.68 12.51 -3.27
N GLU A 95 -11.54 12.97 -2.74
CA GLU A 95 -11.16 14.38 -2.77
C GLU A 95 -10.40 14.77 -4.05
N GLY A 96 -9.97 13.81 -4.86
CA GLY A 96 -9.13 14.04 -6.04
C GLY A 96 -7.76 14.65 -5.70
N LYS A 97 -7.20 14.33 -4.53
CA LYS A 97 -6.02 14.99 -3.94
C LYS A 97 -4.90 14.01 -3.63
N LEU A 98 -3.66 14.44 -3.87
CA LEU A 98 -2.45 13.77 -3.37
C LEU A 98 -1.95 14.49 -2.12
N PHE A 99 -1.43 13.74 -1.16
CA PHE A 99 -1.05 14.29 0.14
C PHE A 99 0.46 14.55 0.30
N GLY A 100 1.24 14.27 -0.74
CA GLY A 100 2.69 14.49 -0.76
C GLY A 100 3.47 13.28 -0.25
N GLU A 101 4.79 13.29 -0.50
CA GLU A 101 5.67 12.16 -0.17
C GLU A 101 5.71 11.88 1.33
N GLY A 102 5.68 10.59 1.69
CA GLY A 102 5.82 10.12 3.09
C GLY A 102 4.69 10.54 4.03
N LYS A 103 3.58 11.08 3.52
CA LYS A 103 2.44 11.52 4.34
C LYS A 103 1.25 10.60 4.15
N GLY A 104 0.82 9.94 5.23
CA GLY A 104 -0.35 9.09 5.24
C GLY A 104 -0.04 7.64 4.91
N SER A 105 -0.99 6.78 5.25
CA SER A 105 -0.91 5.35 5.04
C SER A 105 -2.30 4.72 5.04
N LEU A 106 -2.36 3.45 4.68
CA LEU A 106 -3.57 2.65 4.68
C LEU A 106 -3.35 1.41 5.54
N LEU A 107 -4.31 1.12 6.42
CA LEU A 107 -4.29 -0.04 7.30
C LEU A 107 -5.16 -1.15 6.72
N PHE A 108 -4.63 -2.35 6.70
CA PHE A 108 -5.35 -3.57 6.40
C PHE A 108 -5.66 -4.30 7.70
N THR A 109 -6.96 -4.52 7.94
CA THR A 109 -7.47 -5.27 9.10
C THR A 109 -8.21 -6.51 8.60
N TRP A 110 -7.89 -7.69 9.12
CA TRP A 110 -8.61 -8.91 8.74
C TRP A 110 -10.06 -8.90 9.23
N ASP A 111 -10.97 -9.16 8.31
CA ASP A 111 -12.40 -9.36 8.55
C ASP A 111 -12.69 -10.86 8.40
N GLU A 112 -12.98 -11.52 9.52
CA GLU A 112 -13.26 -12.95 9.59
C GLU A 112 -14.57 -13.32 8.90
N ASP A 113 -15.55 -12.42 8.90
CA ASP A 113 -16.88 -12.73 8.40
C ASP A 113 -16.92 -12.59 6.87
N MET A 114 -16.08 -11.70 6.32
CA MET A 114 -15.93 -11.49 4.88
C MET A 114 -14.73 -12.22 4.26
N GLU A 115 -13.89 -12.87 5.07
CA GLU A 115 -12.65 -13.55 4.67
C GLU A 115 -11.73 -12.67 3.80
N ARG A 116 -11.55 -11.42 4.22
CA ARG A 116 -10.73 -10.42 3.50
C ARG A 116 -10.09 -9.45 4.47
N ALA A 117 -9.02 -8.79 4.05
CA ALA A 117 -8.47 -7.68 4.81
C ALA A 117 -9.03 -6.35 4.29
N THR A 118 -9.88 -5.70 5.08
CA THR A 118 -10.48 -4.40 4.75
C THR A 118 -9.42 -3.31 4.88
N ALA A 119 -9.46 -2.35 3.95
CA ALA A 119 -8.57 -1.21 3.93
C ALA A 119 -9.23 0.02 4.54
N ASP A 120 -8.57 0.62 5.53
CA ASP A 120 -9.02 1.82 6.22
C ASP A 120 -7.90 2.86 6.26
N ASP A 121 -8.27 4.13 6.21
CA ASP A 121 -7.35 5.24 6.45
C ASP A 121 -6.70 5.11 7.84
N SER A 122 -5.39 5.31 7.93
CA SER A 122 -4.68 5.32 9.20
C SER A 122 -5.00 6.54 10.07
N GLY A 123 -5.58 7.60 9.47
CA GLY A 123 -5.88 8.85 10.15
C GLY A 123 -4.66 9.74 10.40
N GLN A 124 -3.51 9.42 9.77
CA GLN A 124 -2.29 10.20 9.88
C GLN A 124 -2.41 11.61 9.28
N ILE A 125 -3.41 11.85 8.42
CA ILE A 125 -3.66 13.16 7.80
C ILE A 125 -4.99 13.69 8.30
N THR A 126 -4.93 14.59 9.27
CA THR A 126 -6.13 15.18 9.89
C THR A 126 -7.08 15.79 8.86
N GLY A 127 -8.35 15.39 8.92
CA GLY A 127 -9.43 15.94 8.09
C GLY A 127 -9.45 15.44 6.64
N HIS A 128 -8.59 14.49 6.30
CA HIS A 128 -8.47 13.91 4.98
C HIS A 128 -8.56 12.38 5.07
N LYS A 129 -9.05 11.75 4.00
CA LYS A 129 -9.13 10.29 3.92
C LYS A 129 -8.10 9.75 2.93
N VAL A 130 -7.20 8.89 3.39
CA VAL A 130 -6.33 8.11 2.48
C VAL A 130 -7.07 6.85 2.03
N ASP A 131 -7.29 6.73 0.72
CA ASP A 131 -7.87 5.53 0.11
C ASP A 131 -7.13 5.09 -1.16
N SER A 132 -6.08 5.82 -1.56
CA SER A 132 -5.43 5.65 -2.85
C SER A 132 -3.93 5.83 -2.75
N PHE A 133 -3.20 5.20 -3.67
CA PHE A 133 -1.77 5.45 -3.85
C PHE A 133 -1.41 5.59 -5.32
N PHE A 134 -0.42 6.43 -5.59
CA PHE A 134 0.01 6.76 -6.94
C PHE A 134 1.54 6.66 -7.01
N GLY A 135 2.06 5.83 -7.91
CA GLY A 135 3.48 5.76 -8.19
C GLY A 135 3.88 6.93 -9.09
N VAL A 136 4.26 8.05 -8.48
CA VAL A 136 4.69 9.27 -9.18
C VAL A 136 6.10 9.08 -9.70
N ALA A 137 6.33 9.33 -11.00
CA ALA A 137 7.63 9.22 -11.63
C ALA A 137 8.51 10.45 -11.38
N TYR A 138 9.81 10.24 -11.14
CA TYR A 138 10.77 11.32 -10.87
C TYR A 138 11.85 11.40 -11.96
N GLY A 139 12.17 12.64 -12.35
CA GLY A 139 13.19 12.97 -13.34
C GLY A 139 14.59 13.06 -12.73
N GLU A 140 15.60 13.26 -13.58
CA GLU A 140 17.01 13.38 -13.16
C GLU A 140 17.26 14.51 -12.15
N ASP A 141 16.40 15.53 -12.15
CA ASP A 141 16.43 16.67 -11.23
C ASP A 141 15.80 16.37 -9.86
N LEU A 142 15.48 15.09 -9.58
CA LEU A 142 14.79 14.63 -8.37
C LEU A 142 13.42 15.30 -8.16
N SER A 143 12.79 15.77 -9.23
CA SER A 143 11.45 16.36 -9.19
C SER A 143 10.42 15.45 -9.89
N PRO A 144 9.13 15.54 -9.48
CA PRO A 144 8.06 14.83 -10.17
C PRO A 144 7.98 15.22 -11.65
N ILE A 145 7.87 14.22 -12.53
CA ILE A 145 7.69 14.47 -13.97
C ILE A 145 6.24 14.89 -14.21
N MET A 146 6.05 16.11 -14.73
CA MET A 146 4.73 16.64 -15.07
C MET A 146 4.37 16.35 -16.52
N LYS A 147 3.09 16.06 -16.77
CA LYS A 147 2.50 16.03 -18.11
C LYS A 147 2.19 17.46 -18.59
N PRO A 148 1.96 17.66 -19.91
CA PRO A 148 1.63 18.98 -20.45
C PRO A 148 0.38 19.63 -19.84
N ASP A 149 -0.55 18.83 -19.31
CA ASP A 149 -1.77 19.29 -18.64
C ASP A 149 -1.55 19.71 -17.17
N GLY A 150 -0.30 19.66 -16.68
CA GLY A 150 0.04 19.99 -15.30
C GLY A 150 -0.28 18.88 -14.30
N SER A 151 -0.67 17.68 -14.74
CA SER A 151 -0.80 16.50 -13.87
C SER A 151 0.51 15.73 -13.77
N TYR A 152 0.67 14.91 -12.72
CA TYR A 152 1.84 14.05 -12.59
C TYR A 152 1.85 12.91 -13.63
N THR A 153 3.05 12.51 -14.02
CA THR A 153 3.30 11.24 -14.70
C THR A 153 3.28 10.12 -13.66
N TYR A 154 2.40 9.15 -13.88
CA TYR A 154 2.26 7.99 -12.99
C TYR A 154 2.82 6.75 -13.67
N ALA A 155 3.76 6.06 -13.00
CA ALA A 155 4.18 4.71 -13.36
C ALA A 155 3.03 3.72 -13.18
N PHE A 156 2.26 3.88 -12.10
CA PHE A 156 1.06 3.11 -11.81
C PHE A 156 0.13 3.84 -10.84
N THR A 157 -1.11 3.37 -10.73
CA THR A 157 -2.12 3.92 -9.82
C THR A 157 -2.89 2.80 -9.10
N LEU A 158 -3.19 3.03 -7.83
CA LEU A 158 -4.02 2.19 -6.95
C LEU A 158 -5.18 3.03 -6.38
N PRO A 159 -6.19 3.40 -7.19
CA PRO A 159 -7.23 4.33 -6.77
C PRO A 159 -8.34 3.62 -5.98
N GLY A 160 -8.70 4.12 -4.80
CA GLY A 160 -9.80 3.61 -3.98
C GLY A 160 -9.62 2.14 -3.64
N ILE A 161 -8.57 1.82 -2.90
CA ILE A 161 -8.29 0.49 -2.35
C ILE A 161 -9.35 0.22 -1.28
N GLU A 162 -10.13 -0.85 -1.46
CA GLU A 162 -11.24 -1.20 -0.55
C GLU A 162 -10.85 -2.35 0.39
N TYR A 163 -10.20 -3.37 -0.15
CA TYR A 163 -9.78 -4.56 0.59
C TYR A 163 -8.77 -5.38 -0.22
N MET A 164 -8.20 -6.41 0.40
CA MET A 164 -7.49 -7.48 -0.29
C MET A 164 -7.96 -8.86 0.16
N THR A 165 -8.00 -9.81 -0.76
CA THR A 165 -8.32 -11.22 -0.49
C THR A 165 -7.13 -12.11 -0.75
N LYS A 166 -6.90 -13.10 0.12
CA LYS A 166 -5.82 -14.06 -0.07
C LYS A 166 -6.12 -14.96 -1.26
N ILE A 167 -5.12 -15.22 -2.10
CA ILE A 167 -5.20 -16.17 -3.20
C ILE A 167 -4.61 -17.48 -2.69
N ASN A 168 -5.44 -18.53 -2.67
CA ASN A 168 -5.01 -19.90 -2.36
C ASN A 168 -4.28 -20.54 -3.54
#